data_AF-A0A1S2Y1X0-F1
#
_entry.id   AF-A0A1S2Y1X0-F1
#
_cell.length_a   1.000
_cell.length_b   1.000
_cell.length_c   1.000
_cell.angle_alpha   90.00
_cell.angle_beta   90.00
_cell.angle_gamma   90.00
#
_symmetry.space_group_name_H-M   'P 1'
#
loop_
_entity.id
_entity.type
_entity.pdbx_description
1 polymer ?
#
loop_
_entity_poly.entity_id
_entity_poly.type
_entity_poly.pdbx_seq_one_letter_code
_entity_poly.pdbx_strand_id
1 'polypeptide(L)'
;MGWIPCSGGSNSNTKKKIKKKLEEVQDMRDSIKANPGKLKKNSSMNSRSSSKNGDSDHIAAQTFPFRELATATRNFRAECLLGEGGFGRVYKGHLETINQTVAIKQLDRNGLQGNREFLVEVLMLSLLHHSNLVNLIGYCADGDQRLLVYEYMPLGSLEDHLHDISPSKKRLDWNTRMKIAAGAAKGLEYLHDKANPPVIYRDLKCSNILLGEGYHPKLSDFGLAKVGPVGENTHVSTRVMGTYGYCAPEYAMTGQLTLKSDVYSFGVVLLEIITGRKAIDNSKCAAEQNLVAWARPLFKDRRKFTQMADPMLQGQYPSRGIYQALAVAAMCVQEQANMRPVIADVVTALSYLASQRYAPNTQTVQNSRLGPGTPPRTRRGI
;
A
#
# COMPACT_ATOMS: atom_id res chain seq x y z
N MET A 1 -8.34 8.19 53.30
CA MET A 1 -7.37 8.76 52.34
C MET A 1 -7.83 8.39 50.94
N GLY A 2 -8.37 9.36 50.20
CA GLY A 2 -8.89 9.16 48.84
C GLY A 2 -7.76 9.05 47.81
N TRP A 3 -7.95 8.17 46.83
CA TRP A 3 -7.09 8.04 45.66
C TRP A 3 -7.59 8.96 44.54
N ILE A 4 -6.67 9.76 43.99
CA ILE A 4 -6.86 10.63 42.84
C ILE A 4 -6.51 9.82 41.58
N PRO A 5 -7.38 9.72 40.55
CA PRO A 5 -6.98 9.26 39.24
C PRO A 5 -6.52 10.46 38.39
N CYS A 6 -5.25 10.45 37.99
CA CYS A 6 -4.69 11.39 37.02
C CYS A 6 -5.34 11.18 35.64
N SER A 7 -5.99 12.24 35.13
CA SER A 7 -6.65 12.28 33.82
C SER A 7 -5.64 12.65 32.72
N GLY A 8 -5.33 11.72 31.82
CA GLY A 8 -4.59 11.96 30.58
C GLY A 8 -5.48 12.56 29.49
N GLY A 9 -5.75 13.87 29.57
CA GLY A 9 -6.53 14.62 28.58
C GLY A 9 -5.65 15.21 27.48
N SER A 10 -5.39 14.46 26.40
CA SER A 10 -4.97 15.07 25.12
C SER A 10 -5.56 14.38 23.87
N ASN A 11 -6.17 13.20 24.00
CA ASN A 11 -6.57 12.38 22.85
C ASN A 11 -8.07 12.48 22.46
N SER A 12 -8.87 13.27 23.17
CA SER A 12 -10.32 13.40 22.90
C SER A 12 -10.66 14.48 21.86
N ASN A 13 -9.85 15.54 21.78
CA ASN A 13 -10.08 16.66 20.85
C ASN A 13 -9.73 16.30 19.40
N THR A 14 -8.63 15.55 19.17
CA THR A 14 -8.27 15.07 17.83
C THR A 14 -9.32 14.08 17.29
N LYS A 15 -9.82 13.18 18.15
CA LYS A 15 -10.90 12.23 17.81
C LYS A 15 -12.22 12.93 17.44
N LYS A 16 -12.61 13.97 18.18
CA LYS A 16 -13.80 14.79 17.84
C LYS A 16 -13.62 15.58 16.55
N LYS A 17 -12.41 16.10 16.29
CA LYS A 17 -12.09 16.89 15.08
C LYS A 17 -12.11 16.02 13.81
N ILE A 18 -11.62 14.78 13.90
CA ILE A 18 -11.67 13.80 12.81
C ILE A 18 -13.11 13.35 12.54
N LYS A 19 -13.87 13.02 13.59
CA LYS A 19 -15.30 12.66 13.47
C LYS A 19 -16.12 13.77 12.80
N LYS A 20 -15.94 15.02 13.25
CA LYS A 20 -16.61 16.19 12.68
C LYS A 20 -16.21 16.44 11.22
N LYS A 21 -14.92 16.33 10.87
CA LYS A 21 -14.46 16.44 9.49
C LYS A 21 -15.00 15.32 8.59
N LEU A 22 -15.21 14.12 9.13
CA LEU A 22 -15.75 12.99 8.38
C LEU A 22 -17.28 13.02 8.26
N GLU A 23 -17.98 13.60 9.24
CA GLU A 23 -19.39 13.98 9.13
C GLU A 23 -19.57 15.09 8.07
N GLU A 24 -18.72 16.12 8.07
CA GLU A 24 -18.67 17.15 7.02
C GLU A 24 -18.39 16.55 5.62
N VAL A 25 -17.66 15.45 5.54
CA VAL A 25 -17.40 14.70 4.29
C VAL A 25 -18.62 13.91 3.85
N GLN A 26 -19.37 13.33 4.77
CA GLN A 26 -20.63 12.67 4.48
C GLN A 26 -21.66 13.70 3.98
N ASP A 27 -21.70 14.89 4.60
CA ASP A 27 -22.54 16.02 4.17
C ASP A 27 -22.10 16.60 2.81
N MET A 28 -20.80 16.75 2.55
CA MET A 28 -20.28 17.13 1.22
C MET A 28 -20.63 16.08 0.17
N ARG A 29 -20.54 14.79 0.52
CA ARG A 29 -20.90 13.66 -0.36
C ARG A 29 -22.39 13.67 -0.72
N ASP A 30 -23.27 13.99 0.23
CA ASP A 30 -24.71 14.03 -0.01
C ASP A 30 -25.15 15.34 -0.69
N SER A 31 -24.43 16.45 -0.47
CA SER A 31 -24.60 17.70 -1.23
C SER A 31 -24.22 17.57 -2.71
N ILE A 32 -23.13 16.83 -3.02
CA ILE A 32 -22.70 16.55 -4.40
C ILE A 32 -23.67 15.62 -5.14
N LYS A 33 -24.39 14.74 -4.43
CA LYS A 33 -25.48 13.93 -5.01
C LYS A 33 -26.72 14.77 -5.32
N ALA A 34 -26.99 15.81 -4.54
CA ALA A 34 -28.22 16.58 -4.63
C ALA A 34 -28.16 17.73 -5.66
N ASN A 35 -26.99 18.34 -5.92
CA ASN A 35 -26.92 19.45 -6.88
C ASN A 35 -25.49 19.70 -7.43
N PRO A 36 -25.12 19.19 -8.62
CA PRO A 36 -23.75 19.25 -9.14
C PRO A 36 -23.26 20.66 -9.59
N GLY A 37 -24.11 21.69 -9.54
CA GLY A 37 -23.85 23.01 -10.15
C GLY A 37 -23.49 24.18 -9.21
N LYS A 38 -23.35 23.99 -7.89
CA LYS A 38 -23.08 25.09 -6.95
C LYS A 38 -21.71 24.98 -6.28
N LEU A 39 -20.65 25.25 -7.05
CA LEU A 39 -19.37 25.74 -6.53
C LEU A 39 -19.07 27.09 -7.19
N LYS A 40 -19.88 28.10 -6.84
CA LYS A 40 -19.51 29.51 -7.01
C LYS A 40 -19.72 30.21 -5.67
N LYS A 41 -18.64 30.80 -5.18
CA LYS A 41 -18.51 31.69 -4.01
C LYS A 41 -18.78 31.05 -2.64
N ASN A 42 -17.70 30.65 -1.97
CA ASN A 42 -17.24 31.26 -0.71
C ASN A 42 -16.27 30.35 0.03
N SER A 43 -14.97 30.70 0.02
CA SER A 43 -14.05 30.45 1.13
C SER A 43 -12.70 31.13 0.88
N SER A 44 -12.65 32.45 0.97
CA SER A 44 -11.40 33.12 1.32
C SER A 44 -11.15 32.92 2.82
N MET A 45 -10.49 31.84 3.20
CA MET A 45 -9.96 31.68 4.55
C MET A 45 -8.54 32.25 4.60
N ASN A 46 -8.48 33.54 4.91
CA ASN A 46 -7.26 34.22 5.29
C ASN A 46 -6.89 33.73 6.71
N SER A 47 -5.69 33.18 6.91
CA SER A 47 -5.13 33.01 8.25
C SER A 47 -3.67 33.43 8.28
N ARG A 48 -3.46 34.69 8.69
CA ARG A 48 -2.23 35.12 9.36
C ARG A 48 -2.47 34.98 10.86
N SER A 49 -1.75 34.07 11.51
CA SER A 49 -1.35 34.24 12.90
C SER A 49 -0.21 33.30 13.22
N SER A 50 0.96 33.88 13.44
CA SER A 50 2.12 33.27 14.07
C SER A 50 1.80 32.87 15.51
N SER A 51 2.05 31.62 15.87
CA SER A 51 2.30 31.20 17.25
C SER A 51 3.11 29.92 17.25
N LYS A 52 4.37 30.01 17.71
CA LYS A 52 5.23 28.87 18.02
C LYS A 52 4.69 28.20 19.28
N ASN A 53 4.45 26.89 19.21
CA ASN A 53 4.64 25.96 20.32
C ASN A 53 4.64 24.53 19.75
N GLY A 54 5.71 23.80 20.03
CA GLY A 54 5.94 22.45 19.53
C GLY A 54 5.05 21.44 20.24
N ASP A 55 4.18 20.82 19.47
CA ASP A 55 3.56 19.54 19.76
C ASP A 55 3.15 18.94 18.40
N SER A 56 3.83 17.87 17.97
CA SER A 56 3.69 17.15 16.67
C SER A 56 2.98 17.93 15.55
N ASP A 57 3.74 18.67 14.74
CA ASP A 57 3.22 19.48 13.63
C ASP A 57 2.37 18.65 12.66
N HIS A 58 1.06 18.68 12.84
CA HIS A 58 0.10 18.38 11.79
C HIS A 58 0.20 19.50 10.75
N ILE A 59 1.16 19.37 9.83
CA ILE A 59 1.29 20.29 8.70
C ILE A 59 0.09 20.05 7.80
N ALA A 60 -0.90 20.92 7.89
CA ALA A 60 -2.00 20.95 6.94
C ALA A 60 -1.42 21.05 5.51
N ALA A 61 -1.95 20.24 4.59
CA ALA A 61 -1.53 20.23 3.19
C ALA A 61 -1.56 21.67 2.63
N GLN A 62 -0.43 22.15 2.11
CA GLN A 62 -0.27 23.52 1.67
C GLN A 62 -0.96 23.74 0.32
N THR A 63 -1.48 24.95 0.09
CA THR A 63 -1.99 25.33 -1.24
C THR A 63 -0.88 25.97 -2.05
N PHE A 64 -0.62 25.43 -3.23
CA PHE A 64 0.36 25.97 -4.18
C PHE A 64 -0.33 26.60 -5.39
N PRO A 65 0.07 27.80 -5.81
CA PRO A 65 -0.43 28.39 -7.05
C PRO A 65 0.10 27.62 -8.26
N PHE A 66 -0.70 27.49 -9.32
CA PHE A 66 -0.34 26.71 -10.51
C PHE A 66 0.98 27.15 -11.14
N ARG A 67 1.25 28.46 -11.17
CA ARG A 67 2.49 29.03 -11.73
C ARG A 67 3.75 28.49 -11.04
N GLU A 68 3.68 28.21 -9.74
CA GLU A 68 4.80 27.68 -8.97
C GLU A 68 5.06 26.23 -9.34
N LEU A 69 4.00 25.41 -9.40
CA LEU A 69 4.11 24.01 -9.82
C LEU A 69 4.56 23.87 -11.29
N ALA A 70 4.09 24.76 -12.15
CA ALA A 70 4.55 24.85 -13.54
C ALA A 70 6.05 25.16 -13.58
N THR A 71 6.51 26.17 -12.84
CA THR A 71 7.94 26.52 -12.78
C THR A 71 8.78 25.36 -12.26
N ALA A 72 8.35 24.73 -11.16
CA ALA A 72 9.03 23.59 -10.53
C ALA A 72 9.21 22.40 -11.48
N THR A 73 8.32 22.24 -12.46
CA THR A 73 8.32 21.16 -13.47
C THR A 73 8.80 21.62 -14.84
N ARG A 74 9.39 22.82 -14.94
CA ARG A 74 9.82 23.44 -16.21
C ARG A 74 8.70 23.50 -17.25
N ASN A 75 7.50 23.85 -16.81
CA ASN A 75 6.23 23.82 -17.54
C ASN A 75 5.82 22.40 -17.96
N PHE A 76 5.88 21.43 -17.03
CA PHE A 76 5.46 20.05 -17.25
C PHE A 76 6.17 19.38 -18.45
N ARG A 77 7.47 19.64 -18.61
CA ARG A 77 8.26 19.05 -19.70
C ARG A 77 8.34 17.53 -19.57
N ALA A 78 8.47 16.86 -20.72
CA ALA A 78 8.57 15.39 -20.78
C ALA A 78 9.75 14.83 -19.98
N GLU A 79 10.87 15.55 -19.87
CA GLU A 79 12.03 15.18 -19.04
C GLU A 79 11.71 15.09 -17.54
N CYS A 80 10.68 15.81 -17.09
CA CYS A 80 10.21 15.78 -15.72
C CYS A 80 9.18 14.66 -15.50
N LEU A 81 8.68 14.00 -16.55
CA LEU A 81 7.65 12.97 -16.41
C LEU A 81 8.24 11.74 -15.70
N LEU A 82 7.60 11.36 -14.59
CA LEU A 82 7.90 10.14 -13.84
C LEU A 82 7.03 8.97 -14.30
N GLY A 83 5.78 9.25 -14.69
CA GLY A 83 4.85 8.23 -15.15
C GLY A 83 3.49 8.82 -15.55
N GLU A 84 2.71 8.01 -16.27
CA GLU A 84 1.37 8.34 -16.75
C GLU A 84 0.47 7.11 -16.60
N GLY A 85 -0.77 7.30 -16.13
CA GLY A 85 -1.73 6.22 -15.98
C GLY A 85 -3.17 6.74 -15.92
N GLY A 86 -4.11 5.86 -15.52
CA GLY A 86 -5.54 6.21 -15.43
C GLY A 86 -5.87 7.34 -14.46
N PHE A 87 -4.92 7.72 -13.60
CA PHE A 87 -5.02 8.79 -12.62
C PHE A 87 -4.23 10.05 -13.02
N GLY A 88 -3.90 10.20 -14.30
CA GLY A 88 -3.17 11.36 -14.82
C GLY A 88 -1.65 11.19 -14.87
N ARG A 89 -0.94 12.31 -14.95
CA ARG A 89 0.51 12.38 -15.17
C ARG A 89 1.23 12.82 -13.91
N VAL A 90 2.36 12.19 -13.60
CA VAL A 90 3.18 12.54 -12.44
C VAL A 90 4.51 13.10 -12.91
N TYR A 91 4.88 14.27 -12.40
CA TYR A 91 6.11 14.96 -12.76
C TYR A 91 7.02 15.15 -11.55
N LYS A 92 8.32 15.01 -11.73
CA LYS A 92 9.34 15.44 -10.78
C LYS A 92 9.47 16.95 -10.85
N GLY A 93 9.44 17.61 -9.70
CA GLY A 93 9.71 19.04 -9.59
C GLY A 93 10.60 19.37 -8.40
N HIS A 94 11.13 20.59 -8.38
CA HIS A 94 11.81 21.16 -7.22
C HIS A 94 11.09 22.44 -6.81
N LEU A 95 10.55 22.47 -5.59
CA LEU A 95 9.90 23.64 -5.03
C LEU A 95 10.93 24.47 -4.27
N GLU A 96 11.29 25.64 -4.81
CA GLU A 96 12.28 26.54 -4.20
C GLU A 96 11.80 27.10 -2.85
N THR A 97 10.50 27.36 -2.72
CA THR A 97 9.86 27.92 -1.51
C THR A 97 10.10 27.09 -0.25
N ILE A 98 10.16 25.77 -0.40
CA ILE A 98 10.42 24.80 0.68
C ILE A 98 11.74 24.03 0.48
N ASN A 99 12.52 24.40 -0.55
CA ASN A 99 13.75 23.76 -0.97
C ASN A 99 13.67 22.21 -1.02
N GLN A 100 12.63 21.68 -1.66
CA GLN A 100 12.33 20.24 -1.66
C GLN A 100 12.03 19.71 -3.06
N THR A 101 12.61 18.54 -3.37
CA THR A 101 12.21 17.74 -4.55
C THR A 101 10.90 17.02 -4.25
N VAL A 102 9.94 17.13 -5.19
CA VAL A 102 8.57 16.65 -5.03
C VAL A 102 8.09 15.88 -6.26
N ALA A 103 7.04 15.08 -6.07
CA ALA A 103 6.25 14.49 -7.14
C ALA A 103 4.93 15.25 -7.28
N ILE A 104 4.65 15.77 -8.48
CA ILE A 104 3.47 16.58 -8.79
C ILE A 104 2.57 15.76 -9.73
N LYS A 105 1.47 15.25 -9.19
CA LYS A 105 0.44 14.52 -9.95
C LYS A 105 -0.57 15.51 -10.50
N GLN A 106 -0.62 15.64 -11.81
CA GLN A 106 -1.64 16.39 -12.52
C GLN A 106 -2.76 15.44 -12.92
N LEU A 107 -3.93 15.61 -12.28
CA LEU A 107 -5.10 14.82 -12.59
C LEU A 107 -5.69 15.25 -13.94
N ASP A 108 -6.27 14.29 -14.66
CA ASP A 108 -6.83 14.55 -15.98
C ASP A 108 -8.01 15.53 -15.92
N ARG A 109 -8.01 16.48 -16.85
CA ARG A 109 -8.87 17.68 -16.84
C ARG A 109 -10.31 17.39 -17.25
N ASN A 110 -10.55 16.27 -17.94
CA ASN A 110 -11.78 16.05 -18.71
C ASN A 110 -12.84 15.16 -18.02
N GLY A 111 -12.64 14.78 -16.75
CA GLY A 111 -13.52 13.82 -16.06
C GLY A 111 -14.10 14.32 -14.74
N LEU A 112 -15.42 14.17 -14.55
CA LEU A 112 -16.08 14.26 -13.22
C LEU A 112 -15.44 13.31 -12.19
N GLN A 113 -14.82 12.23 -12.67
CA GLN A 113 -14.11 11.27 -11.84
C GLN A 113 -12.79 11.84 -11.28
N GLY A 114 -11.98 12.53 -12.08
CA GLY A 114 -10.72 13.14 -11.62
C GLY A 114 -10.92 14.17 -10.50
N ASN A 115 -11.99 14.96 -10.57
CA ASN A 115 -12.35 15.89 -9.48
C ASN A 115 -12.76 15.17 -8.18
N ARG A 116 -13.45 14.02 -8.28
CA ARG A 116 -13.81 13.23 -7.09
C ARG A 116 -12.58 12.58 -6.46
N GLU A 117 -11.71 12.00 -7.29
CA GLU A 117 -10.45 11.39 -6.84
C GLU A 117 -9.54 12.43 -6.19
N PHE A 118 -9.44 13.64 -6.76
CA PHE A 118 -8.74 14.78 -6.14
C PHE A 118 -9.23 15.05 -4.72
N LEU A 119 -10.53 15.26 -4.55
CA LEU A 119 -11.12 15.61 -3.25
C LEU A 119 -10.94 14.49 -2.23
N VAL A 120 -11.12 13.24 -2.65
CA VAL A 120 -10.88 12.07 -1.80
C VAL A 120 -9.42 12.03 -1.37
N GLU A 121 -8.49 12.20 -2.29
CA GLU A 121 -7.06 12.09 -1.98
C GLU A 121 -6.55 13.23 -1.08
N VAL A 122 -6.96 14.48 -1.34
CA VAL A 122 -6.68 15.62 -0.44
C VAL A 122 -7.22 15.32 0.95
N LEU A 123 -8.47 14.85 1.05
CA LEU A 123 -9.09 14.56 2.33
C LEU A 123 -8.36 13.44 3.09
N MET A 124 -8.15 12.30 2.41
CA MET A 124 -7.57 11.11 3.02
C MET A 124 -6.17 11.41 3.53
N LEU A 125 -5.30 11.97 2.69
CA LEU A 125 -3.92 12.25 3.08
C LEU A 125 -3.75 13.47 3.99
N SER A 126 -4.76 14.36 4.08
CA SER A 126 -4.77 15.39 5.14
C SER A 126 -5.13 14.84 6.52
N LEU A 127 -5.72 13.64 6.60
CA LEU A 127 -6.16 13.02 7.86
C LEU A 127 -5.28 11.83 8.26
N LEU A 128 -4.71 11.13 7.29
CA LEU A 128 -3.98 9.89 7.47
C LEU A 128 -2.48 10.15 7.41
N HIS A 129 -1.77 9.81 8.49
CA HIS A 129 -0.32 9.99 8.59
C HIS A 129 0.30 8.73 9.16
N HIS A 130 1.17 8.09 8.38
CA HIS A 130 1.86 6.88 8.80
C HIS A 130 3.13 6.69 7.95
N SER A 131 4.16 6.06 8.53
CA SER A 131 5.45 5.89 7.86
C SER A 131 5.38 5.06 6.56
N ASN A 132 4.36 4.22 6.39
CA ASN A 132 4.12 3.42 5.19
C ASN A 132 2.99 3.97 4.29
N LEU A 133 2.62 5.24 4.42
CA LEU A 133 1.77 5.95 3.46
C LEU A 133 2.55 7.15 2.89
N VAL A 134 2.32 7.47 1.62
CA VAL A 134 2.96 8.63 0.98
C VAL A 134 2.41 9.92 1.58
N ASN A 135 3.30 10.84 1.90
CA ASN A 135 2.96 12.14 2.46
C ASN A 135 2.50 13.11 1.37
N LEU A 136 1.31 13.71 1.57
CA LEU A 136 0.83 14.83 0.78
C LEU A 136 1.40 16.13 1.35
N ILE A 137 2.28 16.79 0.60
CA ILE A 137 2.86 18.08 0.96
C ILE A 137 1.83 19.20 0.72
N GLY A 138 1.08 19.09 -0.36
CA GLY A 138 0.08 20.10 -0.71
C GLY A 138 -0.67 19.80 -2.00
N TYR A 139 -1.42 20.79 -2.47
CA TYR A 139 -2.24 20.68 -3.67
C TYR A 139 -2.42 22.03 -4.36
N CYS A 140 -2.84 21.99 -5.62
CA CYS A 140 -3.28 23.16 -6.40
C CYS A 140 -4.72 22.94 -6.86
N ALA A 141 -5.56 23.96 -6.66
CA ALA A 141 -6.97 23.99 -7.04
C ALA A 141 -7.33 25.29 -7.82
N ASP A 142 -6.37 25.81 -8.59
CA ASP A 142 -6.54 27.07 -9.33
C ASP A 142 -7.43 26.88 -10.57
N GLY A 143 -8.65 27.42 -10.53
CA GLY A 143 -9.63 27.25 -11.60
C GLY A 143 -9.96 25.77 -11.81
N ASP A 144 -9.68 25.24 -13.00
CA ASP A 144 -9.85 23.83 -13.35
C ASP A 144 -8.60 22.98 -13.12
N GLN A 145 -7.50 23.58 -12.64
CA GLN A 145 -6.29 22.83 -12.32
C GLN A 145 -6.48 22.01 -11.05
N ARG A 146 -6.17 20.71 -11.12
CA ARG A 146 -6.17 19.79 -9.97
C ARG A 146 -4.84 19.08 -9.93
N LEU A 147 -3.96 19.54 -9.04
CA LEU A 147 -2.64 18.93 -8.86
C LEU A 147 -2.41 18.58 -7.41
N LEU A 148 -1.76 17.44 -7.19
CA LEU A 148 -1.38 16.95 -5.88
C LEU A 148 0.16 16.93 -5.80
N VAL A 149 0.70 17.39 -4.68
CA VAL A 149 2.14 17.51 -4.45
C VAL A 149 2.54 16.56 -3.32
N TYR A 150 3.37 15.58 -3.62
CA TYR A 150 3.82 14.56 -2.68
C TYR A 150 5.32 14.64 -2.44
N GLU A 151 5.76 14.00 -1.37
CA GLU A 151 7.16 13.63 -1.24
C GLU A 151 7.63 12.81 -2.46
N TYR A 152 8.85 13.07 -2.91
CA TYR A 152 9.43 12.31 -4.01
C TYR A 152 9.97 10.97 -3.53
N MET A 153 9.59 9.89 -4.21
CA MET A 153 10.00 8.52 -3.91
C MET A 153 11.09 8.08 -4.91
N PRO A 154 12.39 8.14 -4.52
CA PRO A 154 13.49 8.06 -5.48
C PRO A 154 13.68 6.69 -6.14
N LEU A 155 13.17 5.61 -5.54
CA LEU A 155 13.28 4.27 -6.11
C LEU A 155 12.05 3.88 -6.95
N GLY A 156 11.09 4.78 -7.18
CA GLY A 156 9.92 4.48 -8.02
C GLY A 156 8.96 3.47 -7.38
N SER A 157 8.24 2.72 -8.21
CA SER A 157 7.21 1.77 -7.76
C SER A 157 7.78 0.35 -7.56
N LEU A 158 7.14 -0.47 -6.74
CA LEU A 158 7.51 -1.88 -6.58
C LEU A 158 7.40 -2.66 -7.91
N GLU A 159 6.45 -2.28 -8.77
CA GLU A 159 6.29 -2.87 -10.11
C GLU A 159 7.56 -2.66 -10.96
N ASP A 160 8.20 -1.49 -10.87
CA ASP A 160 9.43 -1.18 -11.61
C ASP A 160 10.59 -2.10 -11.23
N HIS A 161 10.59 -2.60 -9.99
CA HIS A 161 11.64 -3.49 -9.48
C HIS A 161 11.35 -4.98 -9.71
N LEU A 162 10.08 -5.35 -9.86
CA LEU A 162 9.68 -6.73 -10.10
C LEU A 162 9.56 -7.05 -11.60
N HIS A 163 9.07 -6.12 -12.42
CA HIS A 163 8.62 -6.40 -13.77
C HIS A 163 9.35 -5.60 -14.87
N ASP A 164 9.83 -4.38 -14.57
CA ASP A 164 10.54 -3.52 -15.53
C ASP A 164 12.06 -3.51 -15.27
N ILE A 165 12.65 -4.70 -15.34
CA ILE A 165 14.04 -4.94 -14.98
C ILE A 165 14.93 -4.62 -16.18
N SER A 166 15.50 -3.41 -16.20
CA SER A 166 16.70 -3.13 -16.99
C SER A 166 17.84 -4.06 -16.53
N PRO A 167 18.66 -4.62 -17.45
CA PRO A 167 19.82 -5.45 -17.10
C PRO A 167 20.79 -4.82 -16.09
N SER A 168 20.82 -3.49 -16.00
CA SER A 168 21.68 -2.73 -15.09
C SER A 168 21.11 -2.51 -13.68
N LYS A 169 19.82 -2.78 -13.43
CA LYS A 169 19.19 -2.57 -12.11
C LYS A 169 19.44 -3.75 -11.18
N LYS A 170 19.84 -3.46 -9.94
CA LYS A 170 19.98 -4.46 -8.88
C LYS A 170 18.61 -5.05 -8.55
N ARG A 171 18.50 -6.38 -8.60
CA ARG A 171 17.27 -7.11 -8.27
C ARG A 171 17.00 -7.09 -6.77
N LEU A 172 15.71 -7.15 -6.40
CA LEU A 172 15.30 -7.28 -5.00
C LEU A 172 15.62 -8.68 -4.48
N ASP A 173 16.44 -8.76 -3.45
CA ASP A 173 16.70 -9.99 -2.71
C ASP A 173 15.50 -10.38 -1.81
N TRP A 174 15.55 -11.60 -1.26
CA TRP A 174 14.50 -12.12 -0.40
C TRP A 174 14.20 -11.21 0.81
N ASN A 175 15.23 -10.73 1.49
CA ASN A 175 15.07 -9.91 2.69
C ASN A 175 14.38 -8.58 2.37
N THR A 176 14.76 -7.94 1.26
CA THR A 176 14.18 -6.68 0.80
C THR A 176 12.73 -6.89 0.38
N ARG A 177 12.41 -7.98 -0.32
CA ARG A 177 11.03 -8.36 -0.66
C ARG A 177 10.15 -8.53 0.58
N MET A 178 10.62 -9.26 1.60
CA MET A 178 9.87 -9.43 2.84
C MET A 178 9.73 -8.13 3.64
N LYS A 179 10.76 -7.28 3.65
CA LYS A 179 10.70 -5.93 4.23
C LYS A 179 9.60 -5.09 3.57
N ILE A 180 9.55 -5.08 2.23
CA ILE A 180 8.55 -4.36 1.45
C ILE A 180 7.14 -4.88 1.76
N ALA A 181 6.94 -6.21 1.71
CA ALA A 181 5.66 -6.84 2.02
C ALA A 181 5.17 -6.48 3.43
N ALA A 182 6.05 -6.57 4.43
CA ALA A 182 5.72 -6.22 5.81
C ALA A 182 5.37 -4.74 5.99
N GLY A 183 6.11 -3.83 5.35
CA GLY A 183 5.81 -2.40 5.40
C GLY A 183 4.51 -2.02 4.71
N ALA A 184 4.23 -2.61 3.54
CA ALA A 184 2.94 -2.43 2.85
C ALA A 184 1.77 -2.93 3.70
N ALA A 185 1.92 -4.10 4.35
CA ALA A 185 0.90 -4.63 5.25
C ALA A 185 0.64 -3.70 6.45
N LYS A 186 1.69 -3.10 7.03
CA LYS A 186 1.56 -2.09 8.11
C LYS A 186 0.84 -0.83 7.66
N GLY A 187 1.09 -0.38 6.43
CA GLY A 187 0.33 0.71 5.82
C GLY A 187 -1.16 0.37 5.75
N LEU A 188 -1.50 -0.84 5.32
CA LEU A 188 -2.89 -1.29 5.22
C LEU A 188 -3.55 -1.50 6.59
N GLU A 189 -2.83 -2.05 7.57
CA GLU A 189 -3.29 -2.18 8.97
C GLU A 189 -3.61 -0.82 9.58
N TYR A 190 -2.78 0.20 9.33
CA TYR A 190 -3.08 1.55 9.80
C TYR A 190 -4.44 2.04 9.25
N LEU A 191 -4.73 1.80 7.98
CA LEU A 191 -6.00 2.20 7.36
C LEU A 191 -7.20 1.43 7.93
N HIS A 192 -7.05 0.13 8.18
CA HIS A 192 -8.17 -0.71 8.64
C HIS A 192 -8.44 -0.58 10.14
N ASP A 193 -7.38 -0.59 10.96
CA ASP A 193 -7.50 -0.83 12.40
C ASP A 193 -7.17 0.43 13.23
N LYS A 194 -6.41 1.38 12.68
CA LYS A 194 -5.96 2.58 13.42
C LYS A 194 -6.70 3.84 12.99
N ALA A 195 -7.03 3.97 11.70
CA ALA A 195 -7.90 5.02 11.22
C ALA A 195 -9.31 4.85 11.80
N ASN A 196 -9.96 5.96 12.15
CA ASN A 196 -11.31 5.93 12.69
C ASN A 196 -12.18 7.05 12.09
N PRO A 197 -13.25 6.69 11.36
CA PRO A 197 -13.60 5.35 10.87
C PRO A 197 -12.52 4.67 10.01
N PRO A 198 -12.56 3.32 9.89
CA PRO A 198 -11.68 2.56 9.02
C PRO A 198 -11.72 3.07 7.57
N VAL A 199 -10.63 2.87 6.84
CA VAL A 199 -10.50 3.24 5.43
C VAL A 199 -10.19 2.00 4.61
N ILE A 200 -11.02 1.73 3.59
CA ILE A 200 -10.79 0.71 2.57
C ILE A 200 -10.03 1.38 1.42
N TYR A 201 -8.86 0.84 1.09
CA TYR A 201 -7.91 1.42 0.15
C TYR A 201 -8.30 1.16 -1.32
N ARG A 202 -8.83 -0.04 -1.61
CA ARG A 202 -9.54 -0.43 -2.84
C ARG A 202 -8.71 -0.58 -4.13
N ASP A 203 -7.51 0.02 -4.22
CA ASP A 203 -6.63 -0.12 -5.39
C ASP A 203 -5.20 -0.56 -5.00
N LEU A 204 -5.09 -1.60 -4.18
CA LEU A 204 -3.80 -2.17 -3.82
C LEU A 204 -3.20 -3.01 -4.96
N LYS A 205 -2.03 -2.58 -5.43
CA LYS A 205 -1.22 -3.20 -6.50
C LYS A 205 0.24 -2.77 -6.39
N CYS A 206 1.15 -3.48 -7.06
CA CYS A 206 2.58 -3.16 -7.00
C CYS A 206 2.93 -1.75 -7.49
N SER A 207 2.24 -1.22 -8.51
CA SER A 207 2.46 0.16 -8.99
C SER A 207 2.05 1.25 -8.00
N ASN A 208 1.19 0.93 -7.02
CA ASN A 208 0.77 1.84 -5.96
C ASN A 208 1.58 1.69 -4.66
N ILE A 209 2.65 0.88 -4.67
CA ILE A 209 3.61 0.76 -3.57
C ILE A 209 4.90 1.43 -4.01
N LEU A 210 5.14 2.66 -3.55
CA LEU A 210 6.34 3.42 -3.88
C LEU A 210 7.46 3.13 -2.88
N LEU A 211 8.70 3.19 -3.36
CA LEU A 211 9.89 2.82 -2.61
C LEU A 211 10.78 4.05 -2.36
N GLY A 212 11.02 4.32 -1.07
CA GLY A 212 11.95 5.33 -0.61
C GLY A 212 13.37 4.78 -0.50
N GLU A 213 14.29 5.61 0.00
CA GLU A 213 15.65 5.17 0.31
C GLU A 213 15.66 3.94 1.24
N GLY A 214 16.62 3.05 1.00
CA GLY A 214 16.69 1.78 1.72
C GLY A 214 15.49 0.85 1.47
N TYR A 215 14.73 1.05 0.39
CA TYR A 215 13.54 0.26 0.03
C TYR A 215 12.43 0.32 1.09
N HIS A 216 12.23 1.49 1.70
CA HIS A 216 11.11 1.71 2.61
C HIS A 216 9.81 1.88 1.82
N PRO A 217 8.80 1.01 1.98
CA PRO A 217 7.60 1.05 1.16
C PRO A 217 6.57 2.05 1.68
N LYS A 218 5.88 2.74 0.78
CA LYS A 218 4.75 3.61 1.07
C LYS A 218 3.60 3.39 0.10
N LEU A 219 2.38 3.24 0.61
CA LEU A 219 1.17 3.18 -0.22
C LEU A 219 0.88 4.59 -0.78
N SER A 220 0.61 4.69 -2.09
CA SER A 220 0.29 5.93 -2.80
C SER A 220 -1.12 5.91 -3.39
N ASP A 221 -1.56 6.93 -4.12
CA ASP A 221 -2.80 6.91 -4.91
C ASP A 221 -4.09 6.53 -4.14
N PHE A 222 -4.56 7.46 -3.31
CA PHE A 222 -5.75 7.26 -2.47
C PHE A 222 -7.05 7.68 -3.16
N GLY A 223 -7.02 8.01 -4.46
CA GLY A 223 -8.18 8.56 -5.18
C GLY A 223 -9.43 7.68 -5.14
N LEU A 224 -9.26 6.35 -5.03
CA LEU A 224 -10.37 5.39 -4.96
C LEU A 224 -10.79 4.98 -3.54
N ALA A 225 -10.05 5.43 -2.53
CA ALA A 225 -10.26 5.04 -1.13
C ALA A 225 -11.67 5.39 -0.64
N LYS A 226 -12.16 4.60 0.31
CA LYS A 226 -13.50 4.76 0.89
C LYS A 226 -13.43 4.63 2.39
N VAL A 227 -14.20 5.47 3.08
CA VAL A 227 -14.55 5.21 4.48
C VAL A 227 -15.26 3.85 4.53
N GLY A 228 -14.75 2.97 5.37
CA GLY A 228 -15.28 1.63 5.61
C GLY A 228 -16.64 1.65 6.30
N PRO A 229 -17.24 0.48 6.51
CA PRO A 229 -18.52 0.39 7.19
C PRO A 229 -18.43 0.89 8.63
N VAL A 230 -19.48 1.59 9.08
CA VAL A 230 -19.61 2.14 10.45
C VAL A 230 -20.91 1.63 11.07
N GLY A 231 -20.90 1.41 12.39
CA GLY A 231 -22.06 0.91 13.13
C GLY A 231 -22.32 -0.55 12.80
N GLU A 232 -23.58 -0.87 12.47
CA GLU A 232 -24.02 -2.25 12.17
C GLU A 232 -23.78 -2.66 10.71
N ASN A 233 -23.28 -1.75 9.87
CA ASN A 233 -22.99 -2.06 8.48
C ASN A 233 -21.85 -3.08 8.37
N THR A 234 -22.00 -4.06 7.49
CA THR A 234 -20.97 -5.08 7.23
C THR A 234 -20.11 -4.78 6.01
N HIS A 235 -20.58 -3.90 5.12
CA HIS A 235 -19.94 -3.58 3.85
C HIS A 235 -20.30 -2.16 3.38
N VAL A 236 -19.61 -1.70 2.35
CA VAL A 236 -19.92 -0.47 1.61
C VAL A 236 -20.39 -0.85 0.21
N SER A 237 -21.67 -0.63 -0.09
CA SER A 237 -22.20 -0.82 -1.45
C SER A 237 -21.73 0.32 -2.37
N THR A 238 -20.98 -0.03 -3.40
CA THR A 238 -20.43 0.95 -4.34
C THR A 238 -20.19 0.35 -5.72
N ARG A 239 -20.07 1.20 -6.75
CA ARG A 239 -19.68 0.75 -8.10
C ARG A 239 -18.38 -0.04 -8.01
N VAL A 240 -18.22 -1.11 -8.79
CA VAL A 240 -16.94 -1.82 -8.86
C VAL A 240 -15.89 -0.91 -9.51
N MET A 241 -14.81 -0.63 -8.78
CA MET A 241 -13.62 0.10 -9.26
C MET A 241 -12.38 -0.51 -8.61
N GLY A 242 -11.24 -0.35 -9.27
CA GLY A 242 -9.97 -0.94 -8.89
C GLY A 242 -9.32 -1.61 -10.10
N THR A 243 -8.13 -2.14 -9.91
CA THR A 243 -7.36 -2.74 -11.01
C THR A 243 -7.72 -4.21 -11.23
N TYR A 244 -7.97 -4.59 -12.48
CA TYR A 244 -8.24 -5.98 -12.86
C TYR A 244 -7.08 -6.90 -12.47
N GLY A 245 -7.39 -8.10 -11.95
CA GLY A 245 -6.41 -9.04 -11.40
C GLY A 245 -6.18 -8.91 -9.89
N TYR A 246 -6.44 -7.75 -9.29
CA TYR A 246 -6.33 -7.51 -7.85
C TYR A 246 -7.69 -7.55 -7.14
N CYS A 247 -8.78 -7.35 -7.88
CA CYS A 247 -10.13 -7.24 -7.34
C CYS A 247 -10.62 -8.56 -6.72
N ALA A 248 -11.12 -8.49 -5.48
CA ALA A 248 -11.70 -9.62 -4.79
C ALA A 248 -12.97 -10.15 -5.51
N PRO A 249 -13.17 -11.47 -5.59
CA PRO A 249 -14.25 -12.07 -6.37
C PRO A 249 -15.65 -11.65 -5.92
N GLU A 250 -15.89 -11.57 -4.61
CA GLU A 250 -17.18 -11.14 -4.06
C GLU A 250 -17.47 -9.68 -4.36
N TYR A 251 -16.45 -8.82 -4.33
CA TYR A 251 -16.60 -7.40 -4.65
C TYR A 251 -16.88 -7.21 -6.15
N ALA A 252 -16.15 -7.93 -7.00
CA ALA A 252 -16.37 -7.90 -8.45
C ALA A 252 -17.79 -8.36 -8.83
N MET A 253 -18.33 -9.37 -8.13
CA MET A 253 -19.64 -9.94 -8.42
C MET A 253 -20.80 -9.12 -7.84
N THR A 254 -20.65 -8.57 -6.64
CA THR A 254 -21.78 -7.98 -5.88
C THR A 254 -21.70 -6.46 -5.70
N GLY A 255 -20.52 -5.85 -5.91
CA GLY A 255 -20.28 -4.45 -5.55
C GLY A 255 -20.18 -4.17 -4.05
N GLN A 256 -20.22 -5.21 -3.21
CA GLN A 256 -20.03 -5.09 -1.75
C GLN A 256 -18.54 -5.00 -1.42
N LEU A 257 -18.10 -3.80 -1.03
CA LEU A 257 -16.72 -3.53 -0.68
C LEU A 257 -16.50 -3.71 0.83
N THR A 258 -15.46 -4.44 1.21
CA THR A 258 -15.11 -4.70 2.62
C THR A 258 -13.61 -4.55 2.87
N LEU A 259 -13.19 -4.50 4.13
CA LEU A 259 -11.76 -4.56 4.50
C LEU A 259 -11.10 -5.85 3.98
N LYS A 260 -11.86 -6.96 3.87
CA LYS A 260 -11.37 -8.24 3.33
C LYS A 260 -11.13 -8.20 1.82
N SER A 261 -11.69 -7.22 1.11
CA SER A 261 -11.40 -7.00 -0.31
C SER A 261 -9.97 -6.46 -0.50
N ASP A 262 -9.50 -5.60 0.41
CA ASP A 262 -8.10 -5.16 0.42
C ASP A 262 -7.15 -6.29 0.82
N VAL A 263 -7.54 -7.15 1.78
CA VAL A 263 -6.74 -8.33 2.17
C VAL A 263 -6.52 -9.27 0.97
N TYR A 264 -7.54 -9.46 0.14
CA TYR A 264 -7.39 -10.22 -1.11
C TYR A 264 -6.38 -9.57 -2.05
N SER A 265 -6.54 -8.26 -2.29
CA SER A 265 -5.63 -7.49 -3.15
C SER A 265 -4.18 -7.56 -2.63
N PHE A 266 -3.99 -7.52 -1.30
CA PHE A 266 -2.70 -7.70 -0.66
C PHE A 266 -2.12 -9.10 -0.91
N GLY A 267 -2.96 -10.14 -0.85
CA GLY A 267 -2.57 -11.50 -1.20
C GLY A 267 -2.04 -11.62 -2.63
N VAL A 268 -2.66 -10.92 -3.59
CA VAL A 268 -2.17 -10.85 -4.98
C VAL A 268 -0.80 -10.18 -5.03
N VAL A 269 -0.63 -9.02 -4.38
CA VAL A 269 0.67 -8.32 -4.31
C VAL A 269 1.75 -9.20 -3.66
N LEU A 270 1.42 -9.92 -2.60
CA LEU A 270 2.35 -10.85 -1.96
C LEU A 270 2.76 -11.98 -2.90
N LEU A 271 1.85 -12.47 -3.75
CA LEU A 271 2.22 -13.44 -4.79
C LEU A 271 3.15 -12.84 -5.83
N GLU A 272 2.92 -11.61 -6.29
CA GLU A 272 3.84 -10.93 -7.23
C GLU A 272 5.23 -10.79 -6.60
N ILE A 273 5.31 -10.38 -5.33
CA ILE A 273 6.58 -10.26 -4.60
C ILE A 273 7.31 -11.61 -4.51
N ILE A 274 6.61 -12.71 -4.27
CA ILE A 274 7.24 -14.04 -4.11
C ILE A 274 7.64 -14.63 -5.46
N THR A 275 6.80 -14.46 -6.48
CA THR A 275 6.87 -15.19 -7.76
C THR A 275 7.54 -14.41 -8.87
N GLY A 276 7.63 -13.08 -8.75
CA GLY A 276 8.10 -12.18 -9.83
C GLY A 276 7.18 -12.16 -11.05
N ARG A 277 5.97 -12.73 -10.95
CA ARG A 277 4.97 -12.73 -12.02
C ARG A 277 4.00 -11.56 -11.84
N LYS A 278 3.52 -11.00 -12.96
CA LYS A 278 2.45 -10.00 -12.98
C LYS A 278 1.13 -10.62 -12.56
N ALA A 279 0.28 -9.84 -11.89
CA ALA A 279 -1.09 -10.25 -11.55
C ALA A 279 -1.90 -10.69 -12.79
N ILE A 280 -1.74 -9.95 -13.89
CA ILE A 280 -2.25 -10.28 -15.22
C ILE A 280 -1.11 -10.22 -16.24
N ASP A 281 -0.82 -11.32 -16.91
CA ASP A 281 0.22 -11.41 -17.94
C ASP A 281 -0.36 -11.92 -19.26
N ASN A 282 -0.71 -10.98 -20.15
CA ASN A 282 -1.29 -11.30 -21.46
C ASN A 282 -0.30 -12.02 -22.41
N SER A 283 0.99 -12.06 -22.08
CA SER A 283 1.98 -12.81 -22.88
C SER A 283 1.93 -14.32 -22.61
N LYS A 284 1.25 -14.75 -21.55
CA LYS A 284 1.09 -16.15 -21.16
C LYS A 284 -0.13 -16.79 -21.81
N CYS A 285 -0.16 -18.12 -21.81
CA CYS A 285 -1.34 -18.88 -22.22
C CYS A 285 -2.53 -18.60 -21.28
N ALA A 286 -3.75 -18.77 -21.76
CA ALA A 286 -4.98 -18.39 -21.04
C ALA A 286 -5.05 -18.92 -19.59
N ALA A 287 -4.56 -20.14 -19.34
CA ALA A 287 -4.56 -20.76 -18.01
C ALA A 287 -3.55 -20.10 -17.02
N GLU A 288 -2.54 -19.40 -17.54
CA GLU A 288 -1.50 -18.74 -16.74
C GLU A 288 -1.58 -17.21 -16.76
N GLN A 289 -2.53 -16.62 -17.49
CA GLN A 289 -2.68 -15.17 -17.59
C GLN A 289 -3.01 -14.53 -16.24
N ASN A 290 -3.84 -15.18 -15.42
CA ASN A 290 -4.18 -14.69 -14.08
C ASN A 290 -3.31 -15.39 -13.02
N LEU A 291 -2.56 -14.60 -12.26
CA LEU A 291 -1.62 -15.10 -11.25
C LEU A 291 -2.29 -15.97 -10.18
N VAL A 292 -3.46 -15.55 -9.68
CA VAL A 292 -4.19 -16.29 -8.64
C VAL A 292 -4.72 -17.61 -9.20
N ALA A 293 -5.24 -17.61 -10.43
CA ALA A 293 -5.71 -18.83 -11.09
C ALA A 293 -4.57 -19.84 -11.30
N TRP A 294 -3.37 -19.37 -11.71
CA TRP A 294 -2.17 -20.19 -11.83
C TRP A 294 -1.67 -20.73 -10.47
N ALA A 295 -1.68 -19.90 -9.43
CA ALA A 295 -1.19 -20.25 -8.10
C ALA A 295 -2.11 -21.25 -7.35
N ARG A 296 -3.43 -21.16 -7.57
CA ARG A 296 -4.45 -21.95 -6.85
C ARG A 296 -4.21 -23.46 -6.86
N PRO A 297 -3.92 -24.14 -7.99
CA PRO A 297 -3.60 -25.58 -7.97
C PRO A 297 -2.30 -25.90 -7.25
N LEU A 298 -1.34 -24.97 -7.19
CA LEU A 298 -0.04 -25.16 -6.53
C LEU A 298 -0.14 -25.08 -5.01
N PHE A 299 -1.08 -24.30 -4.48
CA PHE A 299 -1.34 -24.25 -3.03
C PHE A 299 -1.78 -25.59 -2.42
N LYS A 300 -2.31 -26.51 -3.24
CA LYS A 300 -2.77 -27.84 -2.80
C LYS A 300 -1.61 -28.77 -2.42
N ASP A 301 -0.41 -28.53 -2.94
CA ASP A 301 0.76 -29.36 -2.68
C ASP A 301 1.96 -28.50 -2.25
N ARG A 302 2.26 -28.57 -0.95
CA ARG A 302 3.39 -27.86 -0.35
C ARG A 302 4.71 -28.19 -1.06
N ARG A 303 4.88 -29.37 -1.64
CA ARG A 303 6.13 -29.74 -2.34
C ARG A 303 6.39 -28.87 -3.57
N LYS A 304 5.37 -28.18 -4.10
CA LYS A 304 5.45 -27.29 -5.27
C LYS A 304 5.76 -25.84 -4.92
N PHE A 305 5.82 -25.47 -3.65
CA PHE A 305 5.98 -24.07 -3.24
C PHE A 305 7.30 -23.46 -3.71
N THR A 306 8.37 -24.26 -3.78
CA THR A 306 9.66 -23.80 -4.33
C THR A 306 9.60 -23.52 -5.83
N GLN A 307 8.68 -24.17 -6.56
CA GLN A 307 8.46 -23.91 -8.00
C GLN A 307 7.75 -22.56 -8.24
N MET A 308 7.15 -21.99 -7.20
CA MET A 308 6.53 -20.67 -7.26
C MET A 308 7.50 -19.53 -6.95
N ALA A 309 8.73 -19.84 -6.50
CA ALA A 309 9.71 -18.82 -6.23
C ALA A 309 10.10 -18.10 -7.52
N ASP A 310 10.28 -16.78 -7.43
CA ASP A 310 10.84 -16.00 -8.52
C ASP A 310 12.20 -16.59 -8.95
N PRO A 311 12.36 -17.01 -10.23
CA PRO A 311 13.63 -17.51 -10.74
C PRO A 311 14.80 -16.52 -10.55
N MET A 312 14.50 -15.22 -10.49
CA MET A 312 15.50 -14.18 -10.26
C MET A 312 16.11 -14.19 -8.86
N LEU A 313 15.47 -14.86 -7.90
CA LEU A 313 16.06 -15.12 -6.59
C LEU A 313 17.16 -16.19 -6.63
N GLN A 314 17.25 -16.99 -7.71
CA GLN A 314 18.31 -17.99 -7.90
C GLN A 314 18.48 -18.96 -6.71
N GLY A 315 17.37 -19.33 -6.06
CA GLY A 315 17.39 -20.18 -4.86
C GLY A 315 17.87 -19.49 -3.57
N GLN A 316 18.17 -18.19 -3.60
CA GLN A 316 18.65 -17.41 -2.45
C GLN A 316 17.48 -16.95 -1.58
N TYR A 317 16.80 -17.91 -0.97
CA TYR A 317 15.74 -17.68 0.02
C TYR A 317 15.68 -18.85 1.01
N PRO A 318 15.22 -18.62 2.25
CA PRO A 318 15.05 -19.70 3.21
C PRO A 318 13.81 -20.53 2.84
N SER A 319 13.97 -21.86 2.72
CA SER A 319 12.86 -22.77 2.40
C SER A 319 11.67 -22.55 3.33
N ARG A 320 11.89 -22.47 4.64
CA ARG A 320 10.82 -22.20 5.62
C ARG A 320 10.15 -20.84 5.40
N GLY A 321 10.90 -19.81 5.01
CA GLY A 321 10.36 -18.48 4.79
C GLY A 321 9.44 -18.43 3.57
N ILE A 322 9.82 -19.06 2.45
CA ILE A 322 8.93 -19.15 1.28
C ILE A 322 7.68 -19.97 1.59
N TYR A 323 7.79 -21.04 2.39
CA TYR A 323 6.63 -21.80 2.86
C TYR A 323 5.62 -20.93 3.60
N GLN A 324 6.10 -20.15 4.55
CA GLN A 324 5.28 -19.29 5.38
C GLN A 324 4.68 -18.13 4.56
N ALA A 325 5.47 -17.50 3.69
CA ALA A 325 5.01 -16.40 2.85
C ALA A 325 3.90 -16.84 1.88
N LEU A 326 4.06 -18.00 1.22
CA LEU A 326 3.03 -18.55 0.33
C LEU A 326 1.79 -19.01 1.10
N ALA A 327 1.93 -19.51 2.33
CA ALA A 327 0.78 -19.85 3.17
C ALA A 327 -0.04 -18.60 3.52
N VAL A 328 0.63 -17.49 3.89
CA VAL A 328 -0.02 -16.19 4.13
C VAL A 328 -0.73 -15.70 2.87
N ALA A 329 -0.06 -15.75 1.72
CA ALA A 329 -0.65 -15.36 0.44
C ALA A 329 -1.89 -16.20 0.10
N ALA A 330 -1.81 -17.53 0.26
CA ALA A 330 -2.92 -18.46 0.03
C ALA A 330 -4.14 -18.17 0.91
N MET A 331 -3.92 -17.82 2.19
CA MET A 331 -5.01 -17.41 3.09
C MET A 331 -5.63 -16.07 2.67
N CYS A 332 -4.82 -15.12 2.19
CA CYS A 332 -5.31 -13.82 1.74
C CYS A 332 -6.16 -13.92 0.47
N VAL A 333 -5.79 -14.78 -0.48
CA VAL A 333 -6.50 -14.93 -1.77
C VAL A 333 -7.65 -15.96 -1.75
N GLN A 334 -8.13 -16.35 -0.56
CA GLN A 334 -9.29 -17.22 -0.42
C GLN A 334 -10.52 -16.62 -1.10
N GLU A 335 -11.32 -17.46 -1.73
CA GLU A 335 -12.51 -17.03 -2.47
C GLU A 335 -13.58 -16.46 -1.54
N GLN A 336 -13.79 -17.11 -0.39
CA GLN A 336 -14.70 -16.65 0.64
C GLN A 336 -14.03 -15.59 1.53
N ALA A 337 -14.61 -14.39 1.61
CA ALA A 337 -14.02 -13.26 2.34
C ALA A 337 -13.87 -13.48 3.86
N ASN A 338 -14.76 -14.28 4.46
CA ASN A 338 -14.70 -14.64 5.87
C ASN A 338 -13.52 -15.57 6.21
N MET A 339 -13.03 -16.36 5.25
CA MET A 339 -11.87 -17.24 5.41
C MET A 339 -10.53 -16.52 5.30
N ARG A 340 -10.53 -15.28 4.82
CA ARG A 340 -9.32 -14.44 4.77
C ARG A 340 -8.97 -13.96 6.19
N PRO A 341 -7.68 -13.83 6.54
CA PRO A 341 -7.27 -13.31 7.83
C PRO A 341 -7.67 -11.83 7.99
N VAL A 342 -7.62 -11.32 9.22
CA VAL A 342 -7.57 -9.86 9.43
C VAL A 342 -6.16 -9.36 9.13
N ILE A 343 -6.02 -8.08 8.76
CA ILE A 343 -4.74 -7.54 8.31
C ILE A 343 -3.67 -7.54 9.43
N ALA A 344 -4.05 -7.40 10.70
CA ALA A 344 -3.13 -7.49 11.83
C ALA A 344 -2.39 -8.84 11.93
N ASP A 345 -3.08 -9.95 11.61
CA ASP A 345 -2.46 -11.29 11.59
C ASP A 345 -1.43 -11.40 10.46
N VAL A 346 -1.75 -10.82 9.30
CA VAL A 346 -0.85 -10.75 8.14
C VAL A 346 0.39 -9.92 8.47
N VAL A 347 0.22 -8.76 9.12
CA VAL A 347 1.32 -7.92 9.60
C VAL A 347 2.21 -8.67 10.57
N THR A 348 1.63 -9.42 11.51
CA THR A 348 2.38 -10.22 12.49
C THR A 348 3.24 -11.27 11.78
N ALA A 349 2.65 -12.04 10.88
CA ALA A 349 3.35 -13.08 10.13
C ALA A 349 4.47 -12.51 9.24
N LEU A 350 4.21 -11.42 8.52
CA LEU A 350 5.20 -10.80 7.64
C LEU A 350 6.29 -10.04 8.40
N SER A 351 5.96 -9.43 9.54
CA SER A 351 6.96 -8.80 10.41
C SER A 351 7.91 -9.84 11.00
N TYR A 352 7.40 -11.03 11.34
CA TYR A 352 8.24 -12.16 11.73
C TYR A 352 9.15 -12.60 10.56
N LEU A 353 8.62 -12.75 9.35
CA LEU A 353 9.42 -13.13 8.19
C LEU A 353 10.50 -12.09 7.84
N ALA A 354 10.17 -10.80 7.95
CA ALA A 354 11.12 -9.72 7.69
C ALA A 354 12.21 -9.60 8.77
N SER A 355 11.97 -10.07 10.00
CA SER A 355 12.96 -10.07 11.08
C SER A 355 13.95 -11.24 10.99
N GLN A 356 13.55 -12.35 10.36
CA GLN A 356 14.40 -13.49 10.07
C GLN A 356 15.32 -13.20 8.89
N ARG A 357 16.42 -12.48 9.12
CA ARG A 357 17.39 -12.17 8.06
C ARG A 357 18.00 -13.44 7.49
N TYR A 358 17.82 -13.63 6.18
CA TYR A 358 18.48 -14.68 5.43
C TYR A 358 19.88 -14.23 5.02
N ALA A 359 20.90 -15.00 5.39
CA ALA A 359 22.27 -14.82 4.93
C ALA A 359 22.69 -16.07 4.12
N PRO A 360 22.96 -15.94 2.81
CA PRO A 360 23.26 -17.09 1.95
C PRO A 360 24.53 -17.87 2.37
N ASN A 361 25.44 -17.26 3.13
CA ASN A 361 26.76 -17.82 3.45
C ASN A 361 26.93 -18.41 4.87
N THR A 362 25.88 -18.57 5.68
CA THR A 362 26.02 -19.12 7.05
C THR A 362 25.49 -20.55 7.22
N GLN A 363 25.14 -21.26 6.14
CA GLN A 363 24.86 -22.70 6.20
C GLN A 363 26.08 -23.52 5.74
N THR A 364 27.22 -23.35 6.41
CA THR A 364 28.21 -24.43 6.48
C THR A 364 27.61 -25.54 7.32
N VAL A 365 27.10 -26.56 6.62
CA VAL A 365 26.93 -27.96 7.02
C VAL A 365 27.40 -28.24 8.46
N GLN A 366 26.48 -28.21 9.44
CA GLN A 366 26.66 -28.99 10.67
C GLN A 366 26.30 -30.46 10.38
N ASN A 367 27.13 -31.14 9.59
CA ASN A 367 27.24 -32.60 9.65
C ASN A 367 28.27 -32.95 10.71
N SER A 368 27.78 -33.14 11.93
CA SER A 368 28.43 -33.93 12.98
C SER A 368 27.38 -34.06 14.08
N ARG A 369 26.79 -35.23 14.33
CA ARG A 369 27.45 -36.37 14.98
C ARG A 369 26.82 -37.69 14.51
N LEU A 370 27.54 -38.43 13.68
CA LEU A 370 27.45 -39.90 13.71
C LEU A 370 28.23 -40.34 14.95
N GLY A 371 27.55 -40.99 15.90
CA GLY A 371 28.20 -41.62 17.05
C GLY A 371 29.10 -42.79 16.59
N PRO A 372 30.12 -43.17 17.37
CA PRO A 372 30.98 -44.28 17.02
C PRO A 372 30.17 -45.59 17.01
N GLY A 373 30.23 -46.31 15.89
CA GLY A 373 29.63 -47.64 15.77
C GLY A 373 30.25 -48.62 16.76
N THR A 374 29.40 -49.37 17.45
CA THR A 374 29.77 -50.51 18.28
C THR A 374 30.40 -51.63 17.43
N PRO A 375 31.52 -52.25 17.87
CA PRO A 375 32.13 -53.35 17.13
C PRO A 375 31.34 -54.66 17.28
N PRO A 376 31.45 -55.60 16.32
CA PRO A 376 30.67 -56.83 16.34
C PRO A 376 31.19 -57.83 17.38
N ARG A 377 30.25 -58.46 18.08
CA ARG A 377 30.49 -59.46 19.11
C ARG A 377 30.88 -60.80 18.45
N THR A 378 32.16 -61.15 18.50
CA THR A 378 32.65 -62.48 18.09
C THR A 378 32.18 -63.56 19.07
N ARG A 379 31.48 -64.57 18.54
CA ARG A 379 31.19 -65.87 19.17
C ARG A 379 32.50 -66.52 19.65
N ARG A 380 32.59 -66.89 20.93
CA ARG A 380 33.49 -67.94 21.39
C ARG A 380 32.66 -69.22 21.55
N GLY A 381 33.05 -70.26 20.83
CA GLY A 381 32.78 -71.63 21.27
C GLY A 381 33.78 -72.00 22.37
N ILE A 382 33.29 -72.76 23.35
CA ILE A 382 33.72 -74.12 23.71
C ILE A 382 32.47 -74.81 24.24
#